data_AF-A0AAU9EDD3-F1
#
_entry.id   AF-A0AAU9EDD3-F1
#
_cell.length_a   1.000
_cell.length_b   1.000
_cell.length_c   1.000
_cell.angle_alpha   90.00
_cell.angle_beta   90.00
_cell.angle_gamma   90.00
#
_symmetry.space_group_name_H-M   'P 1'
#
loop_
_entity.id
_entity.type
_entity.pdbx_description
1 polymer ?
#
loop_
_entity_poly.entity_id
_entity_poly.type
_entity_poly.pdbx_seq_one_letter_code
_entity_poly.pdbx_strand_id
1 'polypeptide(L)' 'MYKAARNRPLSEPQRLVIRAISRFRCRAERAFGTLKRDHRMARARYLGAAKVGLQLLLDAMAFNLKKAVRMANT' A
#
# COMPACT_ATOMS: atom_id res chain seq x y z
N MET A 1 12.57 -3.27 -11.15
CA MET A 1 11.75 -4.44 -10.72
C MET A 1 11.85 -5.51 -11.80
N TYR A 2 12.35 -6.70 -11.47
CA TYR A 2 12.41 -7.81 -12.43
C TYR A 2 10.98 -8.24 -12.82
N LYS A 3 10.73 -8.41 -14.12
CA LYS A 3 9.46 -8.89 -14.66
C LYS A 3 9.76 -9.98 -15.68
N ALA A 4 9.01 -11.07 -15.60
CA ALA A 4 9.01 -12.06 -16.67
C ALA A 4 8.38 -11.43 -17.92
N ALA A 5 8.88 -11.83 -19.09
CA ALA A 5 8.28 -11.52 -20.38
C ALA A 5 8.21 -12.79 -21.23
N ARG A 6 7.48 -12.73 -22.36
CA ARG A 6 7.41 -13.85 -23.31
C ARG A 6 8.84 -14.27 -23.69
N ASN A 7 9.13 -15.57 -23.58
CA ASN A 7 10.44 -16.17 -23.83
C ASN A 7 11.61 -15.60 -22.99
N ARG A 8 11.30 -14.89 -21.89
CA ARG A 8 12.29 -14.35 -20.96
C ARG A 8 11.89 -14.67 -19.52
N PRO A 9 12.09 -15.92 -19.07
CA PRO A 9 11.78 -16.32 -17.70
C PRO A 9 12.73 -15.62 -16.71
N LEU A 10 12.27 -15.48 -15.47
CA LEU A 10 13.09 -14.97 -14.38
C LEU A 10 14.08 -16.03 -13.94
N SER A 11 15.33 -15.62 -13.76
CA SER A 11 16.35 -16.44 -13.09
C SER A 11 15.99 -16.64 -11.61
N GLU A 12 16.50 -17.72 -10.99
CA GLU A 12 16.23 -18.02 -9.59
C GLU A 12 16.59 -16.88 -8.62
N PRO A 13 17.75 -16.18 -8.75
CA PRO A 13 18.04 -15.02 -7.92
C PRO A 13 17.00 -13.90 -8.06
N GLN A 14 16.52 -13.65 -9.28
CA GLN A 14 15.48 -12.64 -9.52
C GLN A 14 14.14 -13.02 -8.86
N ARG A 15 13.77 -14.31 -8.87
CA ARG A 15 12.56 -14.79 -8.20
C ARG A 15 12.66 -14.62 -6.69
N LEU A 16 13.81 -14.91 -6.09
CA LEU A 16 14.04 -14.72 -4.65
C LEU A 16 13.86 -13.26 -4.25
N VAL A 17 14.44 -12.33 -5.02
CA VAL A 17 14.28 -10.87 -4.80
C VAL A 17 12.82 -10.45 -4.90
N ILE A 18 12.10 -10.86 -5.97
CA ILE A 18 10.68 -10.53 -6.11
C ILE A 18 9.87 -11.12 -4.94
N ARG A 19 10.13 -12.37 -4.53
CA ARG A 19 9.43 -13.02 -3.41
C ARG A 19 9.59 -12.22 -2.12
N ALA A 20 10.79 -11.76 -1.81
CA ALA A 20 11.06 -10.91 -0.64
C ALA A 20 10.25 -9.60 -0.71
N ILE A 21 10.25 -8.92 -1.86
CA ILE A 21 9.54 -7.66 -2.07
C ILE A 21 8.01 -7.84 -2.01
N SER A 22 7.49 -8.94 -2.56
CA SER A 22 6.05 -9.23 -2.62
C SER A 22 5.39 -9.25 -1.24
N ARG A 23 6.10 -9.72 -0.20
CA ARG A 23 5.58 -9.71 1.18
C ARG A 23 5.29 -8.29 1.67
N PHE A 24 6.22 -7.37 1.41
CA PHE A 24 6.05 -5.97 1.80
C PHE A 24 4.99 -5.27 0.94
N ARG A 25 5.03 -5.48 -0.39
CA ARG A 25 4.03 -4.93 -1.31
C ARG A 25 2.61 -5.31 -0.95
N CYS A 26 2.37 -6.59 -0.63
CA CYS A 26 1.03 -7.05 -0.27
C CYS A 26 0.48 -6.29 0.95
N ARG A 27 1.33 -6.00 1.95
CA ARG A 27 0.92 -5.23 3.13
C ARG A 27 0.65 -3.76 2.79
N ALA A 28 1.49 -3.14 1.97
CA ALA A 28 1.29 -1.76 1.51
C ALA A 28 0.02 -1.63 0.63
N GLU A 29 -0.16 -2.50 -0.35
CA GLU A 29 -1.30 -2.52 -1.27
C GLU A 29 -2.62 -2.73 -0.52
N ARG A 30 -2.66 -3.61 0.49
CA ARG A 30 -3.83 -3.77 1.35
C ARG A 30 -4.17 -2.49 2.10
N ALA A 31 -3.18 -1.81 2.70
CA ALA A 31 -3.40 -0.55 3.42
C ALA A 31 -3.97 0.53 2.49
N PHE A 32 -3.38 0.72 1.31
CA PHE A 32 -3.91 1.66 0.32
C PHE A 32 -5.28 1.24 -0.23
N GLY A 33 -5.55 -0.05 -0.36
CA GLY A 33 -6.87 -0.57 -0.72
C GLY A 33 -7.94 -0.16 0.31
N THR A 34 -7.64 -0.33 1.59
CA THR A 34 -8.51 0.10 2.69
C THR A 34 -8.70 1.62 2.70
N LEU A 35 -7.63 2.41 2.52
CA LEU A 35 -7.75 3.87 2.44
C LEU A 35 -8.68 4.30 1.28
N LYS A 36 -8.54 3.68 0.10
CA LYS A 36 -9.40 3.99 -1.04
C LYS A 36 -10.87 3.62 -0.79
N ARG A 37 -11.12 2.46 -0.18
CA ARG A 37 -12.48 1.93 0.05
C ARG A 37 -13.18 2.62 1.22
N ASP A 38 -12.53 2.69 2.37
CA ASP A 38 -13.16 3.04 3.65
C ASP A 38 -12.91 4.50 4.04
N HIS A 39 -11.81 5.10 3.56
CA HIS A 39 -11.45 6.49 3.83
C HIS A 39 -11.69 7.42 2.62
N ARG A 40 -12.34 6.93 1.56
CA ARG A 40 -12.69 7.69 0.34
C ARG A 40 -11.48 8.33 -0.35
N MET A 41 -10.28 7.77 -0.16
CA MET A 41 -9.02 8.22 -0.76
C MET A 41 -8.80 7.73 -2.21
N ALA A 42 -9.88 7.41 -2.94
CA ALA A 42 -9.80 6.96 -4.33
C ALA A 42 -9.38 8.07 -5.31
N ARG A 43 -9.61 9.34 -4.93
CA ARG A 43 -9.30 10.53 -5.73
C ARG A 43 -8.78 11.63 -4.81
N ALA A 44 -7.90 12.48 -5.33
CA ALA A 44 -7.48 13.70 -4.64
C ALA A 44 -8.68 14.64 -4.52
N ARG A 45 -9.02 15.06 -3.29
CA ARG A 45 -10.13 15.99 -3.06
C ARG A 45 -9.71 17.45 -3.24
N TYR A 46 -8.45 17.75 -2.95
CA TYR A 46 -7.92 19.10 -2.94
C TYR A 46 -6.93 19.33 -4.08
N LEU A 47 -6.78 20.58 -4.48
CA LEU A 47 -5.75 21.02 -5.41
C LEU A 47 -4.44 21.31 -4.64
N GLY A 48 -3.33 20.88 -5.23
CA GLY A 48 -1.99 21.11 -4.70
C GLY A 48 -1.48 19.98 -3.79
N ALA A 49 -0.19 19.68 -3.91
CA ALA A 49 0.46 18.58 -3.21
C ALA A 49 0.39 18.72 -1.68
N ALA A 50 0.48 19.94 -1.14
CA ALA A 50 0.42 20.16 0.31
C ALA A 50 -0.91 19.70 0.93
N LYS A 51 -2.04 20.08 0.33
CA LYS A 51 -3.38 19.72 0.84
C LYS A 51 -3.68 18.24 0.64
N VAL A 52 -3.29 17.67 -0.49
CA VAL A 52 -3.43 16.22 -0.75
C VAL A 52 -2.53 15.41 0.19
N GLY A 53 -1.32 15.89 0.47
CA GLY A 53 -0.41 15.29 1.43
C GLY A 53 -0.99 15.29 2.84
N LEU A 54 -1.57 16.41 3.28
CA LEU A 54 -2.28 16.50 4.55
C LEU A 54 -3.45 15.52 4.62
N GLN A 55 -4.28 15.44 3.56
CA GLN A 55 -5.38 14.48 3.48
C GLN A 55 -4.88 13.04 3.67
N LEU A 56 -3.84 12.64 2.93
CA LEU A 56 -3.24 11.31 3.03
C LEU A 56 -2.73 11.02 4.44
N LEU A 57 -2.04 11.97 5.07
CA LEU A 57 -1.50 11.82 6.42
C LEU A 57 -2.61 11.61 7.45
N LEU A 58 -3.66 12.44 7.42
CA LEU A 58 -4.79 12.33 8.33
C LEU A 58 -5.53 10.99 8.16
N ASP A 59 -5.78 10.57 6.92
CA ASP A 59 -6.44 9.29 6.64
C ASP A 59 -5.57 8.10 7.08
N ALA A 60 -4.25 8.18 6.89
CA ALA A 60 -3.31 7.15 7.36
C ALA A 60 -3.26 7.07 8.89
N MET A 61 -3.27 8.21 9.60
CA MET A 61 -3.35 8.24 11.06
C MET A 61 -4.65 7.59 11.54
N ALA A 62 -5.79 7.97 10.97
CA ALA A 62 -7.08 7.38 11.32
C ALA A 62 -7.14 5.87 11.06
N PHE A 63 -6.60 5.41 9.93
CA PHE A 63 -6.46 3.97 9.62
C PHE A 63 -5.63 3.24 10.69
N ASN A 64 -4.47 3.81 11.04
CA ASN A 64 -3.58 3.21 12.04
C ASN A 64 -4.22 3.14 13.42
N LEU A 65 -4.95 4.17 13.85
CA LEU A 65 -5.69 4.19 15.11
C LEU A 65 -6.76 3.09 15.16
N LYS A 66 -7.58 2.97 14.11
CA LYS A 66 -8.59 1.90 14.00
C LYS A 66 -7.95 0.51 14.07
N LYS A 67 -6.81 0.35 13.41
CA LYS A 67 -6.04 -0.91 13.41
C LYS A 67 -5.47 -1.21 14.80
N ALA A 68 -4.93 -0.21 15.50
CA ALA A 68 -4.38 -0.38 16.85
C ALA A 68 -5.45 -0.83 17.84
N VAL A 69 -6.63 -0.20 17.84
CA VAL A 69 -7.77 -0.63 18.66
C VAL A 69 -8.16 -2.08 18.37
N ARG A 70 -8.23 -2.45 17.08
CA ARG A 70 -8.51 -3.84 16.70
C ARG A 70 -7.47 -4.82 17.22
N MET A 71 -6.19 -4.44 17.24
CA MET A 71 -5.11 -5.29 17.76
C MET A 71 -5.10 -5.38 19.29
N ALA A 72 -5.59 -4.35 19.99
CA ALA A 72 -5.68 -4.35 21.45
C ALA A 72 -6.88 -5.16 21.98
N ASN A 73 -7.93 -5.31 21.16
CA ASN A 73 -9.15 -6.04 21.50
C ASN A 73 -9.13 -7.53 21.08
N THR A 74 -7.98 -8.03 20.62
CA THR A 74 -7.73 -9.42 20.22
C THR A 74 -6.65 -10.01 21.09
#